data_AF-A0A409X0A7-F1
#
_entry.id   AF-A0A409X0A7-F1
#
_cell.length_a   1.000
_cell.length_b   1.000
_cell.length_c   1.000
_cell.angle_alpha   90.00
_cell.angle_beta   90.00
_cell.angle_gamma   90.00
#
_symmetry.space_group_name_H-M   'P 1'
#
loop_
_entity.id
_entity.type
_entity.pdbx_description
1 polymer ?
#
loop_
_entity_poly.entity_id
_entity_poly.type
_entity_poly.pdbx_seq_one_letter_code
_entity_poly.pdbx_strand_id
1 'polypeptide(L)'
;MFQVASHPSSFSHHAHHGHHQQMTIPVQLPRTLSRPQFSEVSREAIIAVTPELANVPPEYIRRGLRPKAQQMLSAISALPSSHLPTSMPKSHVPSAITIPLRSASSSYPTHVLAVASSKASANEHVLLFPIHNI
;
A
#
# COMPACT_ATOMS: atom_id res chain seq x y z
N MET A 1 -3.29 28.33 22.70
CA MET A 1 -2.33 28.95 21.76
C MET A 1 -1.58 27.83 21.06
N PHE A 2 -1.76 27.65 19.76
CA PHE A 2 -1.04 26.61 19.01
C PHE A 2 0.02 27.27 18.12
N GLN A 3 1.30 26.92 18.34
CA GLN A 3 2.42 27.40 17.54
C GLN A 3 2.43 26.73 16.16
N VAL A 4 2.40 27.54 15.10
CA VAL A 4 2.51 27.14 13.70
C VAL A 4 3.98 27.30 13.29
N ALA A 5 4.59 26.26 12.72
CA ALA A 5 5.90 26.37 12.08
C ALA A 5 5.74 25.91 10.63
N SER A 6 5.98 26.85 9.71
CA SER A 6 6.05 26.63 8.27
C SER A 6 7.51 26.33 7.91
N HIS A 7 7.74 25.21 7.23
CA HIS A 7 9.03 24.97 6.58
C HIS A 7 8.89 25.28 5.08
N PRO A 8 9.73 26.14 4.50
CA PRO A 8 9.82 26.28 3.06
C PRO A 8 10.58 25.08 2.48
N SER A 9 9.96 24.36 1.56
CA SER A 9 10.62 23.34 0.75
C SER A 9 11.34 24.02 -0.42
N SER A 10 12.64 24.27 -0.29
CA SER A 10 13.48 24.75 -1.39
C SER A 10 14.27 23.58 -2.00
N PHE A 11 13.84 23.11 -3.17
CA PHE A 11 14.73 22.40 -4.09
C PHE A 11 15.23 23.42 -5.12
N SER A 12 16.54 23.66 -5.12
CA SER A 12 17.20 24.58 -6.06
C SER A 12 17.68 23.79 -7.27
N HIS A 13 17.11 24.05 -8.46
CA HIS A 13 17.65 23.62 -9.75
C HIS A 13 17.68 24.82 -10.70
N HIS A 14 18.85 25.07 -11.29
CA HIS A 14 19.13 26.21 -12.15
C HIS A 14 18.38 26.16 -13.51
N ALA A 15 17.71 27.28 -13.79
CA ALA A 15 17.26 27.93 -15.03
C ALA A 15 17.28 27.21 -16.42
N HIS A 16 16.14 27.23 -17.12
CA HIS A 16 15.90 28.06 -18.32
C HIS A 16 14.45 27.94 -18.87
N HIS A 17 13.81 29.11 -19.11
CA HIS A 17 12.70 29.41 -20.05
C HIS A 17 11.26 28.85 -19.83
N GLY A 18 10.29 29.76 -19.83
CA GLY A 18 8.85 29.50 -19.98
C GLY A 18 7.99 29.94 -18.78
N HIS A 19 7.45 31.16 -18.81
CA HIS A 19 6.52 31.65 -17.79
C HIS A 19 5.16 30.91 -17.85
N HIS A 20 5.05 29.84 -17.09
CA HIS A 20 3.78 29.40 -16.53
C HIS A 20 3.95 29.44 -15.01
N GLN A 21 3.44 30.50 -14.37
CA GLN A 21 3.40 30.58 -12.91
C GLN A 21 2.44 29.51 -12.39
N GLN A 22 2.95 28.30 -12.17
CA GLN A 22 2.27 27.31 -11.36
C GLN A 22 2.25 27.85 -9.92
N MET A 23 1.12 28.42 -9.53
CA MET A 23 0.85 28.72 -8.13
C MET A 23 0.87 27.40 -7.34
N THR A 24 1.99 27.10 -6.69
CA THR A 24 2.08 25.99 -5.75
C THR A 24 1.33 26.41 -4.49
N ILE A 25 0.07 26.01 -4.37
CA ILE A 25 -0.71 26.22 -3.14
C ILE A 25 -0.06 25.37 -2.05
N PRO A 26 0.40 25.96 -0.93
CA PRO A 26 1.01 25.20 0.15
C PRO A 26 -0.06 24.31 0.81
N VAL A 27 0.11 23.00 0.70
CA VAL A 27 -0.75 22.03 1.37
C VAL A 27 -0.39 22.03 2.86
N GLN A 28 -1.29 22.55 3.70
CA GLN A 28 -1.15 22.47 5.14
C GLN A 28 -1.66 21.10 5.62
N LEU A 29 -0.73 20.21 5.96
CA LEU A 29 -1.07 18.93 6.59
C LEU A 29 -1.09 19.08 8.12
N PRO A 30 -2.07 18.49 8.82
CA PRO A 30 -2.05 18.41 10.27
C PRO A 30 -0.77 17.75 10.78
N ARG A 31 -0.16 18.29 11.84
CA ARG A 31 1.01 17.67 12.48
C ARG A 31 0.72 16.30 13.08
N THR A 32 -0.54 16.07 13.46
CA THR A 32 -1.02 14.80 13.99
C THR A 32 -2.30 14.42 13.27
N LEU A 33 -2.36 13.17 12.81
CA LEU A 33 -3.60 12.55 12.36
C LEU A 33 -4.18 11.77 13.54
N SER A 34 -5.50 11.78 13.68
CA SER A 34 -6.16 10.87 14.62
C SER A 34 -5.89 9.43 14.18
N ARG A 35 -5.41 8.60 15.10
CA ARG A 35 -5.30 7.17 14.86
C ARG A 35 -6.72 6.60 14.76
N PRO A 36 -7.09 5.91 13.67
CA PRO A 36 -8.36 5.19 13.62
C PRO A 36 -8.47 4.21 14.80
N GLN A 37 -9.67 4.01 15.30
CA GLN A 37 -9.89 2.97 16.30
C GLN A 37 -9.46 1.63 15.72
N PHE A 38 -8.75 0.83 16.53
CA PHE A 38 -8.41 -0.51 16.14
C PHE A 38 -9.69 -1.34 16.01
N SER A 39 -9.91 -1.94 14.85
CA SER A 39 -10.92 -2.96 14.63
C SER A 39 -10.22 -4.29 14.42
N GLU A 40 -10.70 -5.31 15.10
CA GLU A 40 -10.31 -6.69 14.81
C GLU A 40 -10.82 -7.08 13.41
N VAL A 41 -10.11 -8.00 12.76
CA VAL A 41 -10.56 -8.58 11.49
C VAL A 41 -11.75 -9.50 11.77
N SER A 42 -12.83 -9.39 11.00
CA SER A 42 -13.99 -10.25 11.19
C SER A 42 -13.66 -11.72 10.91
N ARG A 43 -14.30 -12.63 11.64
CA ARG A 43 -14.06 -14.07 11.47
C ARG A 43 -14.45 -14.54 10.08
N GLU A 44 -15.53 -13.98 9.55
CA GLU A 44 -16.04 -14.25 8.20
C GLU A 44 -15.00 -13.87 7.14
N ALA A 45 -14.30 -12.75 7.31
CA ALA A 45 -13.24 -12.34 6.39
C ALA A 45 -12.03 -13.28 6.45
N ILE A 46 -11.64 -13.75 7.65
CA ILE A 46 -10.55 -14.73 7.80
C ILE A 46 -10.93 -16.04 7.09
N ILE A 47 -12.14 -16.55 7.31
CA ILE A 47 -12.65 -17.77 6.68
C ILE A 47 -12.72 -17.64 5.16
N ALA A 48 -13.15 -16.48 4.66
CA ALA A 48 -13.27 -16.23 3.23
C ALA A 48 -11.91 -16.27 2.50
N VAL A 49 -10.82 -15.89 3.17
CA VAL A 49 -9.47 -15.88 2.59
C VAL A 49 -8.75 -17.22 2.83
N THR A 50 -8.82 -17.75 4.05
CA THR A 50 -8.13 -18.99 4.44
C THR A 50 -9.09 -19.87 5.26
N PRO A 51 -9.90 -20.72 4.62
CA PRO A 51 -10.90 -21.56 5.29
C PRO A 51 -10.32 -22.46 6.38
N GLU A 52 -9.06 -22.90 6.22
CA GLU A 52 -8.33 -23.72 7.19
C GLU A 52 -8.16 -23.06 8.56
N LEU A 53 -8.26 -21.72 8.63
CA LEU A 53 -8.16 -20.96 9.87
C LEU A 53 -9.50 -20.73 10.56
N ALA A 54 -10.60 -21.32 10.08
CA ALA A 54 -11.95 -21.05 10.58
C ALA A 54 -12.12 -21.25 12.10
N ASN A 55 -11.38 -22.20 12.67
CA ASN A 55 -11.44 -22.55 14.09
C ASN A 55 -10.23 -22.03 14.89
N VAL A 56 -9.39 -21.20 14.27
CA VAL A 56 -8.20 -20.65 14.91
C VAL A 56 -8.53 -19.27 15.49
N PRO A 57 -8.32 -19.03 16.80
CA PRO A 57 -8.50 -17.71 17.38
C PRO A 57 -7.62 -16.67 16.67
N PRO A 58 -8.16 -15.48 16.32
CA PRO A 58 -7.39 -14.41 15.65
C PRO A 58 -6.07 -14.07 16.36
N GLU A 59 -6.04 -14.13 17.69
CA GLU A 59 -4.87 -13.89 18.53
C GLU A 59 -3.71 -14.85 18.20
N TYR A 60 -4.05 -16.11 17.93
CA TYR A 60 -3.08 -17.14 17.59
C TYR A 60 -2.50 -16.90 16.20
N ILE A 61 -3.35 -16.51 15.25
CA ILE A 61 -2.93 -16.10 13.90
C ILE A 61 -1.96 -14.92 13.99
N ARG A 62 -2.34 -13.85 14.70
CA ARG A 62 -1.47 -12.66 14.90
C ARG A 62 -0.14 -13.02 15.54
N ARG A 63 -0.14 -13.92 16.55
CA ARG A 63 1.08 -14.37 17.21
C ARG A 63 1.99 -15.15 16.26
N GLY A 64 1.43 -15.97 15.38
CA GLY A 64 2.19 -16.70 14.35
C GLY A 64 2.79 -15.78 13.27
N LEU A 65 2.11 -14.68 12.93
CA LEU A 65 2.57 -13.72 11.92
C LEU A 65 3.65 -12.75 12.43
N ARG A 66 3.60 -12.38 13.72
CA ARG A 66 4.50 -11.36 14.28
C ARG A 66 6.00 -11.61 14.02
N PRO A 67 6.55 -12.83 14.18
CA PRO A 67 7.96 -13.09 13.89
C PRO A 67 8.32 -12.96 12.41
N LYS A 68 7.36 -13.20 11.51
CA LYS A 68 7.55 -13.19 10.04
C LYS A 68 7.36 -11.80 9.44
N ALA A 69 6.71 -10.88 10.15
CA ALA A 69 6.28 -9.59 9.62
C ALA A 69 7.42 -8.77 8.99
N GLN A 70 8.58 -8.67 9.65
CA GLN A 70 9.72 -7.92 9.11
C GLN A 70 10.28 -8.53 7.82
N GLN A 71 10.34 -9.86 7.75
CA GLN A 71 10.77 -10.57 6.55
C GLN A 71 9.77 -10.40 5.40
N MET A 72 8.47 -10.44 5.69
CA MET A 72 7.43 -10.19 4.69
C MET A 72 7.50 -8.76 4.15
N LEU A 73 7.66 -7.78 5.04
CA LEU A 73 7.79 -6.38 4.65
C LEU A 73 9.05 -6.13 3.80
N SER A 74 10.20 -6.68 4.19
CA SER A 74 11.43 -6.51 3.42
C SER A 74 11.33 -7.13 2.03
N ALA A 75 10.63 -8.27 1.90
CA ALA A 75 10.39 -8.90 0.60
C ALA A 75 9.46 -8.07 -0.30
N ILE A 76 8.42 -7.44 0.26
CA ILE A 76 7.56 -6.49 -0.48
C ILE A 76 8.39 -5.29 -0.95
N SER A 77 9.20 -4.70 -0.08
CA SER A 77 10.05 -3.55 -0.42
C SER A 77 11.13 -3.87 -1.46
N ALA A 78 11.51 -5.15 -1.59
CA ALA A 78 12.48 -5.59 -2.59
C ALA A 78 11.87 -5.76 -4.00
N LEU A 79 10.55 -5.69 -4.15
CA LEU A 79 9.91 -5.79 -5.46
C LEU A 79 10.20 -4.54 -6.29
N PRO A 80 10.62 -4.69 -7.56
CA PRO A 80 10.83 -3.55 -8.43
C PRO A 80 9.47 -2.91 -8.81
N SER A 81 9.26 -1.64 -8.45
CA SER A 81 8.04 -0.88 -8.78
C SER A 81 7.79 -0.78 -10.29
N SER A 82 8.81 -0.99 -11.13
CA SER A 82 8.68 -1.04 -12.58
C SER A 82 7.87 -2.23 -13.10
N HIS A 83 7.75 -3.32 -12.32
CA HIS A 83 7.05 -4.54 -12.71
C HIS A 83 5.70 -4.73 -12.00
N LEU A 84 5.47 -4.00 -10.91
CA LEU A 84 4.18 -3.97 -10.22
C LEU A 84 3.79 -2.51 -9.99
N PRO A 85 2.98 -1.92 -10.89
CA PRO A 85 2.53 -0.55 -10.72
C PRO A 85 1.58 -0.45 -9.53
N THR A 86 1.61 0.68 -8.82
CA THR A 86 0.72 0.92 -7.66
C THR A 86 -0.75 1.00 -8.06
N SER A 87 -1.06 1.32 -9.32
CA SER A 87 -2.41 1.33 -9.85
C SER A 87 -2.45 1.03 -11.35
N MET A 88 -3.60 0.55 -11.82
CA MET A 88 -3.86 0.34 -13.25
C MET A 88 -5.35 0.39 -13.56
N PRO A 89 -5.76 0.66 -14.82
CA PRO A 89 -7.16 0.56 -15.22
C PRO A 89 -7.73 -0.83 -14.93
N LYS A 90 -8.97 -0.90 -14.46
CA LYS A 90 -9.72 -2.14 -14.18
C LYS A 90 -9.73 -3.08 -15.38
N SER A 91 -9.90 -2.52 -16.57
CA SER A 91 -9.89 -3.26 -17.85
C SER A 91 -8.53 -3.90 -18.17
N HIS A 92 -7.44 -3.43 -17.56
CA HIS A 92 -6.08 -3.87 -17.85
C HIS A 92 -5.50 -4.75 -16.74
N VAL A 93 -6.29 -5.12 -15.72
CA VAL A 93 -5.82 -5.99 -14.63
C VAL A 93 -5.59 -7.41 -15.19
N PRO A 94 -4.34 -7.88 -15.26
CA PRO A 94 -4.07 -9.21 -15.74
C PRO A 94 -4.40 -10.25 -14.67
N SER A 95 -4.65 -11.49 -15.08
CA SER A 95 -4.84 -12.61 -14.16
C SER A 95 -3.54 -13.04 -13.45
N ALA A 96 -2.37 -12.74 -14.03
CA ALA A 96 -1.06 -13.02 -13.47
C ALA A 96 -0.03 -11.97 -13.92
N ILE A 97 0.97 -11.71 -13.07
CA ILE A 97 2.07 -10.78 -13.36
C ILE A 97 3.39 -11.49 -13.09
N THR A 98 4.33 -11.42 -14.02
CA THR A 98 5.68 -11.96 -13.84
C THR A 98 6.59 -10.84 -13.33
N ILE A 99 7.17 -11.03 -12.15
CA ILE A 99 8.08 -10.06 -11.53
C ILE A 99 9.47 -10.70 -11.39
N PRO A 100 10.51 -10.14 -12.03
CA PRO A 100 11.87 -10.63 -11.87
C PRO A 100 12.38 -10.30 -10.46
N LEU A 101 12.95 -11.30 -9.79
CA LEU A 101 13.49 -11.18 -8.45
C LEU A 101 15.01 -11.03 -8.52
N ARG A 102 15.54 -9.99 -7.85
CA ARG A 102 16.99 -9.69 -7.86
C ARG A 102 17.77 -10.42 -6.76
N SER A 103 17.08 -11.00 -5.78
CA SER A 103 17.68 -11.67 -4.62
C SER A 103 16.89 -12.93 -4.27
N ALA A 104 17.51 -13.87 -3.56
CA ALA A 104 16.83 -15.03 -3.02
C ALA A 104 16.34 -14.73 -1.60
N SER A 105 15.18 -14.08 -1.48
CA SER A 105 14.41 -14.07 -0.22
C SER A 105 13.52 -15.31 -0.15
N SER A 106 13.39 -15.92 1.03
CA SER A 106 12.54 -17.10 1.22
C SER A 106 11.05 -16.75 1.42
N SER A 107 10.66 -15.48 1.33
CA SER A 107 9.30 -15.01 1.64
C SER A 107 8.83 -13.95 0.65
N TYR A 108 8.89 -14.22 -0.65
CA TYR A 108 8.32 -13.32 -1.64
C TYR A 108 6.79 -13.37 -1.62
N PRO A 109 6.10 -12.22 -1.77
CA PRO A 109 4.66 -12.22 -1.99
C PRO A 109 4.35 -12.94 -3.30
N THR A 110 3.26 -13.70 -3.31
CA THR A 110 2.86 -14.55 -4.44
C THR A 110 1.56 -14.09 -5.09
N HIS A 111 0.81 -13.23 -4.42
CA HIS A 111 -0.48 -12.74 -4.86
C HIS A 111 -0.49 -11.20 -4.90
N VAL A 112 -1.45 -10.64 -5.63
CA VAL A 112 -1.69 -9.19 -5.69
C VAL A 112 -3.14 -8.94 -5.35
N LEU A 113 -3.39 -8.09 -4.35
CA LEU A 113 -4.71 -7.60 -3.99
C LEU A 113 -5.02 -6.37 -4.83
N ALA A 114 -6.08 -6.44 -5.64
CA ALA A 114 -6.60 -5.32 -6.41
C ALA A 114 -7.78 -4.67 -5.68
N VAL A 115 -7.63 -3.41 -5.26
CA VAL A 115 -8.65 -2.66 -4.52
C VAL A 115 -9.29 -1.61 -5.42
N ALA A 116 -10.60 -1.72 -5.60
CA ALA A 116 -11.41 -0.80 -6.39
C ALA A 116 -12.43 -0.08 -5.49
N SER A 117 -12.76 1.16 -5.85
CA SER A 117 -13.94 1.82 -5.28
C SER A 117 -15.22 1.27 -5.92
N SER A 118 -16.23 1.04 -5.09
CA SER A 118 -17.58 0.60 -5.50
C SER A 118 -18.53 1.76 -5.84
N LYS A 119 -18.13 3.01 -5.61
CA LYS A 119 -18.97 4.17 -5.94
C LYS A 119 -19.11 4.29 -7.47
N ALA A 120 -20.34 4.40 -7.97
CA ALA A 120 -20.67 4.37 -9.41
C ALA A 120 -19.99 5.45 -10.26
N SER A 121 -19.55 6.57 -9.65
CA SER A 121 -18.79 7.64 -10.32
C SER A 121 -17.28 7.57 -10.07
N ALA A 122 -16.79 6.55 -9.36
CA ALA A 122 -15.44 6.53 -8.83
C ALA A 122 -14.52 5.57 -9.58
N ASN A 123 -13.52 6.19 -10.18
CA ASN A 123 -12.20 5.66 -10.49
C ASN A 123 -12.19 4.31 -11.24
N GLU A 124 -11.93 4.39 -12.55
CA GLU A 124 -11.68 3.23 -13.41
C GLU A 124 -10.38 2.52 -13.06
N HIS A 125 -9.57 3.03 -12.12
CA HIS A 125 -8.35 2.39 -11.66
C HIS A 125 -8.59 1.51 -10.43
N VAL A 126 -7.79 0.44 -10.35
CA VAL A 126 -7.56 -0.32 -9.12
C VAL A 126 -6.22 0.05 -8.52
N LEU A 127 -6.11 -0.01 -7.20
CA LEU A 127 -4.84 -0.01 -6.50
C LEU A 127 -4.35 -1.45 -6.37
N LEU A 128 -3.06 -1.68 -6.56
CA LEU A 128 -2.44 -3.01 -6.47
C LEU A 128 -1.53 -3.10 -5.26
N PHE A 129 -1.70 -4.16 -4.47
CA PHE A 129 -0.88 -4.43 -3.29
C PHE A 129 -0.31 -5.85 -3.36
N PRO A 130 1.02 -6.04 -3.36
CA PRO A 130 1.59 -7.36 -3.25
C PRO A 130 1.31 -7.95 -1.86
N ILE A 131 0.85 -9.20 -1.81
CA ILE A 131 0.47 -9.88 -0.58
C ILE A 131 1.05 -11.31 -0.55
N HIS A 132 1.31 -11.80 0.67
CA HIS A 132 1.73 -13.17 0.91
C HIS A 132 0.52 -14.07 1.09
N ASN A 133 0.64 -15.31 0.63
CA ASN A 133 -0.24 -16.39 1.07
C ASN A 133 0.32 -16.96 2.38
N ILE A 134 -0.51 -17.09 3.41
CA ILE A 134 -0.11 -17.46 4.78
C ILE A 134 -0.97 -18.60 5.31
#